data_AF-A0A2P6AQ66-F1
#
_entry.id   AF-A0A2P6AQ66-F1
#
_cell.length_a   1.000
_cell.length_b   1.000
_cell.length_c   1.000
_cell.angle_alpha   90.00
_cell.angle_beta   90.00
_cell.angle_gamma   90.00
#
_symmetry.space_group_name_H-M   'P 1'
#
loop_
_entity.id
_entity.type
_entity.pdbx_description
1 polymer ?
#
loop_
_entity_poly.entity_id
_entity_poly.type
_entity_poly.pdbx_seq_one_letter_code
_entity_poly.pdbx_strand_id
1 'polypeptide(L)'
;MIGPVWRGWGLFLLLAVAMLLLQLAGEPARALLRFEREAVLAGEFWRLLTAHLVHLGWAHCLLNLAGLLLCRLLCPELFRDRRWLPALLVLMAGTGILLLVAAPQVADYVGFSGVLYGLFLLGLWPQLRRGDRIALLALGILAGRALWQLLAGASVEEEGMI
;
A
#
# COMPACT_ATOMS: atom_id res chain seq x y z
N MET A 1 20.70 -13.05 -22.84
CA MET A 1 21.21 -11.76 -22.34
C MET A 1 20.61 -11.49 -20.98
N ILE A 2 21.36 -11.72 -19.90
CA ILE A 2 20.95 -11.38 -18.54
C ILE A 2 21.15 -9.86 -18.41
N GLY A 3 20.08 -9.08 -18.56
CA GLY A 3 20.12 -7.66 -18.23
C GLY A 3 20.46 -7.50 -16.75
N PRO A 4 21.15 -6.42 -16.33
CA PRO A 4 21.55 -6.26 -14.94
C PRO A 4 20.31 -6.28 -14.05
N VAL A 5 20.29 -7.23 -13.10
CA VAL A 5 19.24 -7.47 -12.07
C VAL A 5 18.88 -6.19 -11.29
N TRP A 6 19.74 -5.17 -11.37
CA TRP A 6 19.65 -3.86 -10.74
C TRP A 6 18.66 -2.88 -11.39
N ARG A 7 18.22 -3.10 -12.63
CA ARG A 7 17.24 -2.20 -13.28
C ARG A 7 15.89 -2.29 -12.56
N GLY A 8 15.35 -1.14 -12.16
CA GLY A 8 14.02 -1.04 -11.53
C GLY A 8 13.99 -1.10 -10.00
N TRP A 9 15.14 -1.26 -9.31
CA TRP A 9 15.20 -1.23 -7.83
C TRP A 9 15.21 0.18 -7.24
N GLY A 10 15.67 1.18 -8.01
CA GLY A 10 15.84 2.55 -7.49
C GLY A 10 14.54 3.14 -6.93
N LEU A 11 13.41 2.97 -7.61
CA LEU A 11 12.12 3.49 -7.13
C LEU A 11 11.60 2.70 -5.92
N PHE A 12 11.81 1.38 -5.89
CA PHE A 12 11.50 0.56 -4.73
C PHE A 12 12.29 1.02 -3.49
N LEU A 13 13.61 1.20 -3.64
CA LEU A 13 14.48 1.67 -2.55
C LEU A 13 14.12 3.08 -2.11
N LEU A 14 13.81 3.97 -3.07
CA LEU A 14 13.36 5.33 -2.76
C LEU A 14 12.08 5.32 -1.92
N LEU A 15 11.09 4.50 -2.30
CA LEU A 15 9.84 4.38 -1.56
C LEU A 15 10.07 3.80 -0.16
N ALA A 16 10.89 2.75 -0.06
CA ALA A 16 11.23 2.12 1.21
C ALA A 16 11.95 3.10 2.15
N VAL A 17 12.95 3.81 1.65
CA VAL A 17 13.68 4.84 2.41
C VAL A 17 12.75 5.98 2.82
N ALA A 18 11.86 6.45 1.93
CA ALA A 18 10.90 7.49 2.25
C ALA A 18 9.98 7.07 3.42
N MET A 19 9.44 5.85 3.39
CA MET A 19 8.61 5.33 4.48
C MET A 19 9.38 5.24 5.80
N LEU A 20 10.64 4.79 5.77
CA LEU A 20 11.49 4.70 6.97
C LEU A 20 11.85 6.08 7.54
N LEU A 21 12.18 7.05 6.67
CA LEU A 21 12.49 8.42 7.10
C LEU A 21 11.26 9.12 7.69
N LEU A 22 10.09 8.93 7.08
CA LEU A 22 8.84 9.46 7.62
C LEU A 22 8.46 8.80 8.95
N GLN A 23 8.71 7.49 9.09
CA GLN A 23 8.52 6.80 10.36
C GLN A 23 9.47 7.33 11.44
N LEU A 24 10.72 7.63 11.09
CA LEU A 24 11.70 8.22 11.99
C LEU A 24 11.34 9.66 12.40
N ALA A 25 10.73 10.42 11.50
CA ALA A 25 10.25 11.78 11.77
C ALA A 25 9.08 11.83 12.79
N GLY A 26 8.45 10.69 13.07
CA GLY A 26 7.52 10.51 14.18
C GLY A 26 6.18 11.23 14.02
N GLU A 27 5.60 11.62 15.15
CA GLU A 27 4.22 12.13 15.21
C GLU A 27 3.96 13.36 14.33
N PRO A 28 4.84 14.38 14.27
CA PRO A 28 4.57 15.56 13.44
C PRO A 28 4.42 15.21 11.95
N ALA A 29 5.24 14.29 11.44
CA ALA A 29 5.13 13.82 10.06
C ALA A 29 3.85 13.00 9.86
N ARG A 30 3.52 12.11 10.81
CA ARG A 30 2.29 11.31 10.77
C ARG A 30 1.04 12.20 10.76
N ALA A 31 0.94 13.15 11.68
CA ALA A 31 -0.19 14.07 11.78
C ALA A 31 -0.37 14.94 10.52
N LEU A 32 0.73 15.39 9.91
CA LEU A 32 0.71 16.19 8.68
C LEU A 32 0.26 15.38 7.45
N LEU A 33 0.64 14.10 7.39
CA LEU A 33 0.51 13.30 6.16
C LEU A 33 -0.62 12.27 6.20
N ARG A 34 -1.11 11.88 7.39
CA ARG A 34 -2.21 10.91 7.54
C ARG A 34 -3.44 11.37 6.78
N PHE A 35 -4.23 10.42 6.34
CA PHE A 35 -5.58 10.69 5.88
C PHE A 35 -6.36 11.18 7.09
N GLU A 36 -7.02 12.31 6.94
CA GLU A 36 -7.95 12.84 7.92
C GLU A 36 -9.13 13.40 7.13
N ARG A 37 -10.30 12.80 7.32
CA ARG A 37 -11.45 13.01 6.45
C ARG A 37 -11.85 14.47 6.37
N GLU A 38 -11.95 15.13 7.52
CA GLU A 38 -12.35 16.54 7.59
C GLU A 38 -11.32 17.46 6.92
N ALA A 39 -10.02 17.22 7.14
CA ALA A 39 -8.95 17.97 6.49
C ALA A 39 -8.97 17.79 4.95
N VAL A 40 -9.21 16.57 4.47
CA VAL A 40 -9.36 16.30 3.03
C VAL A 40 -10.55 17.07 2.45
N LEU A 41 -11.69 17.08 3.14
CA LEU A 41 -12.88 17.85 2.73
C LEU A 41 -12.65 19.36 2.81
N ALA A 42 -11.75 19.82 3.68
CA ALA A 42 -11.31 21.21 3.79
C ALA A 42 -10.24 21.62 2.75
N GLY A 43 -9.83 20.71 1.86
CA GLY A 43 -8.93 21.01 0.74
C GLY A 43 -7.51 20.43 0.87
N GLU A 44 -7.22 19.67 1.92
CA GLU A 44 -5.90 19.04 2.12
C GLU A 44 -5.72 17.76 1.28
N PHE A 45 -5.92 17.86 -0.04
CA PHE A 45 -5.98 16.71 -0.95
C PHE A 45 -4.70 15.89 -1.03
N TRP A 46 -3.54 16.44 -0.63
CA TRP A 46 -2.29 15.67 -0.55
C TRP A 46 -2.41 14.47 0.37
N ARG A 47 -3.26 14.55 1.41
CA ARG A 47 -3.54 13.45 2.35
C ARG A 47 -4.13 12.21 1.67
N LEU A 48 -4.74 12.34 0.49
CA LEU A 48 -5.18 11.19 -0.31
C LEU A 48 -4.01 10.34 -0.84
N LEU A 49 -2.82 10.93 -0.96
CA LEU A 49 -1.61 10.24 -1.41
C LEU A 49 -0.67 9.96 -0.24
N THR A 50 -0.42 10.97 0.60
CA THR A 50 0.65 10.93 1.60
C THR A 50 0.35 10.00 2.76
N ALA A 51 -0.93 9.72 3.04
CA ALA A 51 -1.36 8.80 4.09
C ALA A 51 -0.74 7.41 3.96
N HIS A 52 -0.43 7.01 2.73
CA HIS A 52 0.14 5.72 2.43
C HIS A 52 1.63 5.61 2.78
N LEU A 53 2.30 6.71 3.10
CA LEU A 53 3.74 6.74 3.37
C LEU A 53 4.06 6.78 4.87
N VAL A 54 3.08 7.10 5.72
CA VAL A 54 3.19 7.12 7.18
C VAL A 54 2.49 5.92 7.81
N HIS A 55 2.88 5.53 9.03
CA HIS A 55 2.38 4.33 9.69
C HIS A 55 2.13 4.57 11.19
N LEU A 56 1.33 3.69 11.81
CA LEU A 56 1.01 3.77 13.24
C LEU A 56 2.23 3.52 14.13
N GLY A 57 3.13 2.64 13.71
CA GLY A 57 4.34 2.28 14.43
C GLY A 57 5.32 1.48 13.57
N TRP A 58 6.47 1.13 14.15
CA TRP A 58 7.52 0.39 13.46
C TRP A 58 7.07 -0.98 12.97
N ALA A 59 6.28 -1.72 13.75
CA ALA A 59 5.75 -3.03 13.34
C ALA A 59 4.91 -2.92 12.06
N HIS A 60 3.97 -1.96 12.00
CA HIS A 60 3.15 -1.73 10.82
C HIS A 60 3.99 -1.27 9.61
N CYS A 61 4.96 -0.36 9.82
CA CYS A 61 5.87 0.08 8.76
C CYS A 61 6.68 -1.09 8.17
N LEU A 62 7.31 -1.91 9.02
CA LEU A 62 8.11 -3.06 8.60
C LEU A 62 7.26 -4.13 7.91
N LEU A 63 6.04 -4.37 8.38
CA LEU A 63 5.11 -5.31 7.74
C LEU A 63 4.76 -4.87 6.32
N ASN A 64 4.47 -3.57 6.10
CA ASN A 64 4.20 -3.05 4.76
C ASN A 64 5.44 -3.09 3.86
N LEU A 65 6.63 -2.81 4.38
CA LEU A 65 7.88 -2.94 3.62
C LEU A 65 8.16 -4.40 3.23
N ALA A 66 7.92 -5.35 4.14
CA ALA A 66 8.02 -6.76 3.85
C ALA A 66 7.00 -7.20 2.78
N GLY A 67 5.76 -6.71 2.86
CA GLY A 67 4.74 -6.93 1.85
C GLY A 67 5.11 -6.36 0.48
N LEU A 68 5.67 -5.16 0.44
CA LEU A 68 6.17 -4.54 -0.80
C LEU A 68 7.33 -5.34 -1.40
N LEU A 69 8.29 -5.77 -0.58
CA LEU A 69 9.40 -6.62 -1.02
C LEU A 69 8.88 -7.94 -1.58
N LEU A 70 7.96 -8.59 -0.88
CA LEU A 70 7.33 -9.83 -1.34
C LEU A 70 6.59 -9.63 -2.66
N CYS A 71 5.82 -8.55 -2.81
CA CYS A 71 5.14 -8.22 -4.06
C CYS A 71 6.15 -8.05 -5.21
N ARG A 72 7.28 -7.40 -4.97
CA ARG A 72 8.34 -7.26 -5.97
C ARG A 72 8.94 -8.61 -6.39
N LEU A 73 9.17 -9.50 -5.43
CA LEU A 73 9.73 -10.84 -5.69
C LEU A 73 8.76 -11.75 -6.44
N LEU A 74 7.47 -11.68 -6.12
CA LEU A 74 6.43 -12.49 -6.77
C LEU A 74 5.98 -11.93 -8.13
N CYS A 75 6.13 -10.62 -8.36
CA CYS A 75 5.64 -9.94 -9.54
C CYS A 75 6.75 -9.17 -10.30
N PRO A 76 7.89 -9.80 -10.64
CA PRO A 76 9.05 -9.08 -11.17
C PRO A 76 8.76 -8.29 -12.46
N GLU A 77 7.87 -8.80 -13.31
CA GLU A 77 7.47 -8.12 -14.55
C GLU A 77 6.72 -6.81 -14.31
N LEU A 78 5.97 -6.69 -13.20
CA LEU A 78 5.32 -5.44 -12.82
C LEU A 78 6.36 -4.35 -12.54
N PHE A 79 7.47 -4.71 -11.89
CA PHE A 79 8.47 -3.76 -11.42
C PHE A 79 9.67 -3.56 -12.36
N ARG A 80 9.64 -4.20 -13.53
CA ARG A 80 10.76 -4.25 -14.47
C ARG A 80 11.15 -2.87 -15.04
N ASP A 81 10.15 -2.03 -15.30
CA ASP A 81 10.32 -0.70 -15.91
C ASP A 81 9.66 0.39 -15.05
N ARG A 82 9.96 1.67 -15.27
CA ARG A 82 9.32 2.81 -14.53
C ARG A 82 7.80 2.94 -14.73
N ARG A 83 7.19 2.07 -15.55
CA ARG A 83 5.76 2.08 -15.88
C ARG A 83 4.85 1.69 -14.71
N TRP A 84 5.40 1.11 -13.63
CA TRP A 84 4.61 0.87 -12.42
C TRP A 84 4.40 2.12 -11.56
N LEU A 85 5.12 3.23 -11.81
CA LEU A 85 4.93 4.49 -11.07
C LEU A 85 3.53 5.09 -11.29
N PRO A 86 3.02 5.22 -12.53
CA PRO A 86 1.62 5.60 -12.76
C PRO A 86 0.63 4.67 -12.03
N ALA A 87 0.86 3.36 -12.07
CA ALA A 87 -0.01 2.40 -11.37
C ALA A 87 0.03 2.61 -9.86
N LEU A 88 1.20 2.84 -9.27
CA LEU A 88 1.37 3.17 -7.85
C LEU A 88 0.58 4.42 -7.48
N LEU A 89 0.71 5.51 -8.24
CA LEU A 89 0.02 6.77 -7.97
C LEU A 89 -1.50 6.64 -8.10
N VAL A 90 -1.97 5.89 -9.11
CA VAL A 90 -3.40 5.59 -9.28
C VAL A 90 -3.92 4.75 -8.13
N LEU A 91 -3.15 3.77 -7.65
CA LEU A 91 -3.54 2.96 -6.50
C LEU A 91 -3.58 3.80 -5.22
N MET A 92 -2.57 4.64 -4.96
CA MET A 92 -2.57 5.56 -3.81
C MET A 92 -3.78 6.49 -3.86
N ALA A 93 -3.98 7.21 -4.96
CA ALA A 93 -5.13 8.10 -5.10
C ALA A 93 -6.46 7.35 -5.01
N GLY A 94 -6.56 6.20 -5.66
CA GLY A 94 -7.75 5.35 -5.67
C GLY A 94 -8.11 4.83 -4.28
N THR A 95 -7.12 4.36 -3.51
CA THR A 95 -7.32 3.95 -2.11
C THR A 95 -7.76 5.14 -1.25
N GLY A 96 -7.09 6.29 -1.34
CA GLY A 96 -7.50 7.50 -0.62
C GLY A 96 -8.91 7.97 -0.96
N ILE A 97 -9.28 7.95 -2.25
CA ILE A 97 -10.62 8.30 -2.71
C ILE A 97 -11.65 7.28 -2.22
N LEU A 98 -11.35 5.98 -2.29
CA LEU A 98 -12.22 4.93 -1.77
C LEU A 98 -12.49 5.11 -0.27
N LEU A 99 -11.47 5.47 0.52
CA LEU A 99 -11.67 5.82 1.93
C LEU A 99 -12.62 7.02 2.07
N LEU A 100 -12.42 8.06 1.26
CA LEU A 100 -13.27 9.25 1.31
C LEU A 100 -14.73 8.98 0.92
N VAL A 101 -15.00 8.19 -0.12
CA VAL A 101 -16.36 8.04 -0.67
C VAL A 101 -17.09 6.79 -0.18
N ALA A 102 -16.36 5.69 0.09
CA ALA A 102 -16.94 4.38 0.39
C ALA A 102 -16.79 3.96 1.86
N ALA A 103 -15.98 4.68 2.65
CA ALA A 103 -15.79 4.41 4.08
C ALA A 103 -16.04 5.66 4.94
N PRO A 104 -17.28 6.21 4.97
CA PRO A 104 -17.59 7.44 5.71
C PRO A 104 -17.31 7.37 7.21
N GLN A 105 -17.29 6.15 7.78
CA GLN A 105 -16.97 5.88 9.18
C GLN A 105 -15.48 5.98 9.51
N VAL A 106 -14.59 6.03 8.51
CA VAL A 106 -13.13 6.16 8.72
C VAL A 106 -12.78 7.63 8.84
N ALA A 107 -12.49 8.07 10.07
CA ALA A 107 -12.10 9.44 10.37
C ALA A 107 -10.65 9.72 9.96
N ASP A 108 -9.73 8.80 10.26
CA ASP A 108 -8.33 8.87 9.89
C ASP A 108 -7.79 7.52 9.40
N TYR A 109 -6.69 7.57 8.63
CA TYR A 109 -6.04 6.38 8.07
C TYR A 109 -4.56 6.62 7.80
N VAL A 110 -3.75 5.59 8.04
CA VAL A 110 -2.33 5.55 7.66
C VAL A 110 -1.96 4.17 7.14
N GLY A 111 -0.96 4.12 6.26
CA GLY A 111 -0.32 2.86 5.87
C GLY A 111 -0.49 2.51 4.39
N PHE A 112 0.40 1.63 3.95
CA PHE A 112 0.58 1.26 2.56
C PHE A 112 -0.20 -0.01 2.16
N SER A 113 -0.88 -0.66 3.11
CA SER A 113 -1.56 -1.95 2.95
C SER A 113 -2.63 -1.96 1.85
N GLY A 114 -3.46 -0.92 1.76
CA GLY A 114 -4.46 -0.81 0.69
C GLY A 114 -3.84 -0.73 -0.70
N VAL A 115 -2.71 -0.03 -0.82
CA VAL A 115 -1.92 0.06 -2.06
C VAL A 115 -1.28 -1.29 -2.38
N LEU A 116 -0.81 -2.03 -1.38
CA LEU A 116 -0.27 -3.38 -1.57
C LEU A 116 -1.30 -4.36 -2.13
N TYR A 117 -2.53 -4.34 -1.65
CA TYR A 117 -3.59 -5.18 -2.24
C TYR A 117 -3.77 -4.90 -3.74
N GLY A 118 -3.76 -3.63 -4.13
CA GLY A 118 -3.78 -3.22 -5.53
C GLY A 118 -2.57 -3.72 -6.32
N LEU A 119 -1.36 -3.58 -5.77
CA LEU A 119 -0.12 -4.02 -6.42
C LEU A 119 -0.08 -5.55 -6.61
N PHE A 120 -0.49 -6.30 -5.58
CA PHE A 120 -0.60 -7.76 -5.67
C PHE A 120 -1.63 -8.17 -6.71
N LEU A 121 -2.80 -7.52 -6.74
CA LEU A 121 -3.81 -7.78 -7.77
C LEU A 121 -3.24 -7.54 -9.17
N LEU A 122 -2.64 -6.38 -9.42
CA LEU A 122 -2.06 -6.05 -10.72
C LEU A 122 -0.93 -7.01 -11.14
N GLY A 123 -0.05 -7.39 -10.20
CA GLY A 123 1.12 -8.20 -10.48
C GLY A 123 0.83 -9.71 -10.62
N LEU A 124 -0.13 -10.22 -9.83
CA LEU A 124 -0.50 -11.64 -9.84
C LEU A 124 -1.59 -11.95 -10.87
N TRP A 125 -2.38 -10.97 -11.31
CA TRP A 125 -3.46 -11.20 -12.27
C TRP A 125 -3.00 -11.88 -13.57
N PRO A 126 -1.90 -11.46 -14.24
CA PRO A 126 -1.41 -12.15 -15.42
C PRO A 126 -0.93 -13.58 -15.13
N GLN A 127 -0.48 -13.87 -13.91
CA GLN A 127 -0.03 -15.20 -13.50
C GLN A 127 -1.23 -16.12 -13.26
N LEU A 128 -2.25 -15.62 -12.55
CA LEU A 128 -3.54 -16.29 -12.36
C LEU A 128 -4.18 -16.65 -13.71
N ARG A 129 -4.17 -15.74 -14.67
CA ARG A 129 -4.71 -15.98 -16.03
C ARG A 129 -3.97 -17.07 -16.82
N ARG A 130 -2.74 -17.42 -16.41
CA ARG A 130 -1.95 -18.53 -16.96
C ARG A 130 -2.12 -19.84 -16.18
N GLY A 131 -3.00 -19.86 -15.17
CA GLY A 131 -3.27 -21.04 -14.35
C GLY A 131 -2.29 -21.22 -13.17
N ASP A 132 -1.55 -20.17 -12.79
CA ASP A 132 -0.64 -20.25 -11.65
C ASP A 132 -1.40 -20.41 -10.32
N ARG A 133 -1.17 -21.53 -9.64
CA ARG A 133 -1.82 -21.87 -8.37
C ARG A 133 -1.33 -21.01 -7.19
N ILE A 134 -0.08 -20.56 -7.22
CA ILE A 134 0.47 -19.64 -6.20
C ILE A 134 -0.23 -18.29 -6.32
N ALA A 135 -0.40 -17.79 -7.55
CA ALA A 135 -1.15 -16.55 -7.79
C ALA A 135 -2.61 -16.67 -7.35
N LEU A 136 -3.27 -17.80 -7.64
CA LEU A 136 -4.63 -18.08 -7.15
C LEU A 136 -4.70 -18.08 -5.62
N LEU A 137 -3.80 -18.81 -4.95
CA LEU A 137 -3.78 -18.90 -3.49
C LEU A 137 -3.51 -17.54 -2.85
N ALA A 138 -2.50 -16.81 -3.34
CA ALA A 138 -2.15 -15.49 -2.84
C ALA A 138 -3.32 -14.50 -2.98
N LEU A 139 -3.93 -14.41 -4.16
CA LEU A 139 -5.10 -13.53 -4.36
C LEU A 139 -6.31 -13.98 -3.53
N GLY A 140 -6.53 -15.29 -3.36
CA GLY A 140 -7.56 -15.82 -2.49
C GLY A 140 -7.36 -15.43 -1.02
N ILE A 141 -6.13 -15.52 -0.51
CA ILE A 141 -5.77 -15.08 0.85
C ILE A 141 -6.00 -13.58 1.01
N LEU A 142 -5.57 -12.77 0.05
CA LEU A 142 -5.75 -11.32 0.10
C LEU A 142 -7.23 -10.93 0.03
N ALA A 143 -8.03 -11.58 -0.81
CA ALA A 143 -9.46 -11.37 -0.89
C ALA A 143 -10.17 -11.76 0.43
N GLY A 144 -9.78 -12.89 1.02
CA GLY A 144 -10.28 -13.32 2.33
C GLY A 144 -9.95 -12.32 3.43
N ARG A 145 -8.71 -11.81 3.45
CA ARG A 145 -8.28 -10.78 4.41
C ARG A 145 -9.02 -9.46 4.21
N ALA A 146 -9.20 -9.01 2.97
CA ALA A 146 -9.97 -7.79 2.67
C ALA A 146 -11.44 -7.93 3.07
N LEU A 147 -12.05 -9.09 2.81
CA LEU A 147 -13.42 -9.37 3.25
C LEU A 147 -13.54 -9.37 4.77
N TRP A 148 -12.57 -9.96 5.47
CA TRP A 148 -12.52 -9.91 6.93
C TRP A 148 -12.46 -8.47 7.45
N GLN A 149 -11.61 -7.61 6.88
CA GLN A 149 -11.51 -6.19 7.25
C GLN A 149 -12.80 -5.41 7.01
N LEU A 150 -13.54 -5.75 5.95
CA LEU A 150 -14.86 -5.15 5.66
C LEU A 150 -15.92 -5.59 6.68
N LEU A 151 -15.88 -6.84 7.15
CA LEU A 151 -16.88 -7.40 8.07
C LEU A 151 -16.60 -7.07 9.54
N ALA A 152 -15.33 -7.14 9.96
CA ALA A 152 -14.91 -6.93 11.34
C ALA A 152 -14.74 -5.44 11.71
N GLY A 153 -14.70 -4.55 10.71
CA GLY A 153 -14.34 -3.14 10.87
C GLY A 153 -12.83 -2.95 10.85
N ALA A 154 -12.36 -1.99 10.05
CA ALA A 154 -10.93 -1.76 9.80
C ALA A 154 -10.10 -1.43 11.06
N SER A 155 -10.74 -0.96 12.13
CA SER A 155 -10.06 -0.49 13.36
C SER A 155 -9.55 -1.59 14.29
N VAL A 156 -10.11 -2.81 14.23
CA VAL A 156 -9.87 -3.85 15.26
C VAL A 156 -8.44 -4.43 15.21
N GLU A 157 -7.83 -4.51 14.03
CA GLU A 157 -6.46 -5.05 13.87
C GLU A 157 -5.37 -3.97 14.02
N GLU A 158 -5.66 -2.75 13.59
CA GLU A 158 -4.67 -1.67 13.56
C GLU A 158 -4.40 -1.09 14.96
N GLU A 159 -5.39 -1.11 15.86
CA GLU A 159 -5.22 -0.77 17.28
C GLU A 159 -4.26 -1.72 18.02
N GLY A 160 -4.20 -3.01 17.62
CA GLY A 160 -3.31 -4.00 18.23
C GLY A 160 -1.85 -3.92 17.79
N MET A 161 -1.53 -3.06 16.81
CA MET A 161 -0.17 -2.84 16.29
C MET A 161 0.48 -1.53 16.80
N ILE A 162 -0.21 -0.82 17.70
CA ILE A 162 0.26 0.41 18.36
C ILE A 162 1.23 0.06 19.49
#